data_AF-A0A431LLU7-F1
#
_entry.id   AF-A0A431LLU7-F1
#
_cell.length_a   1.000
_cell.length_b   1.000
_cell.length_c   1.000
_cell.angle_alpha   90.00
_cell.angle_beta   90.00
_cell.angle_gamma   90.00
#
_symmetry.space_group_name_H-M   'P 1'
#
loop_
_entity.id
_entity.type
_entity.pdbx_description
1 polymer ?
#
loop_
_entity_poly.entity_id
_entity_poly.type
_entity_poly.pdbx_seq_one_letter_code
_entity_poly.pdbx_strand_id
1 'polypeptide(L)'
;MADVGSGGANRIELESQILCSALRLSWADDDNIGVVKSARELYQLFPDLMPPPKTDIPERPENYYELLGLRCDVPQSLVVAGYLRAAKKFLRTQNVKDNRQDYYKILTAGFVLRKPRLRLSHDLITGREWLINTKTIPEDGTLEPIAATPSREPEPVQMVRTQPIVATQLPTLIELLKYAQIIGPAEVQALTNQMSIAPEIPVKELILSAGYVTDQEMNSLWLAETLLSQSKITMAQFAVAMYDERTQGIRMAESLQVRGWL
;
A
#
# COMPACT_ATOMS: atom_id res chain seq x y z
N MET A 1 31.77 16.16 3.70
CA MET A 1 30.89 16.61 4.79
C MET A 1 29.69 17.33 4.20
N ALA A 2 28.56 16.65 4.11
CA ALA A 2 27.20 17.21 4.02
C ALA A 2 26.22 16.03 4.01
N ASP A 3 25.91 15.52 5.20
CA ASP A 3 24.76 14.65 5.44
C ASP A 3 24.05 15.20 6.68
N VAL A 4 22.94 15.90 6.49
CA VAL A 4 21.84 16.08 7.46
C VAL A 4 20.63 16.60 6.67
N GLY A 5 19.62 15.78 6.36
CA GLY A 5 18.33 16.32 5.87
C GLY A 5 17.31 15.34 5.27
N SER A 6 17.70 14.14 4.84
CA SER A 6 16.81 13.28 4.02
C SER A 6 15.95 12.28 4.82
N GLY A 7 16.31 11.96 6.07
CA GLY A 7 15.66 10.86 6.82
C GLY A 7 14.24 11.16 7.34
N GLY A 8 13.98 12.41 7.78
CA GLY A 8 12.70 12.77 8.41
C GLY A 8 11.55 12.93 7.42
N ALA A 9 11.80 13.53 6.26
CA ALA A 9 10.80 13.73 5.22
C ALA A 9 10.34 12.40 4.61
N ASN A 10 11.28 11.48 4.33
CA ASN A 10 10.95 10.15 3.81
C ASN A 10 10.19 9.30 4.82
N ARG A 11 10.47 9.48 6.12
CA ARG A 11 9.75 8.76 7.19
C ARG A 11 8.30 9.22 7.31
N ILE A 12 8.05 10.53 7.35
CA ILE A 12 6.69 11.09 7.46
C ILE A 12 5.87 10.72 6.21
N GLU A 13 6.50 10.72 5.03
CA GLU A 13 5.84 10.28 3.80
C GLU A 13 5.45 8.80 3.87
N LEU A 14 6.35 7.93 4.30
CA LEU A 14 6.08 6.50 4.46
C LEU A 14 5.00 6.24 5.51
N GLU A 15 5.08 6.89 6.67
CA GLU A 15 4.08 6.80 7.73
C GLU A 15 2.71 7.27 7.23
N SER A 16 2.65 8.37 6.48
CA SER A 16 1.41 8.87 5.86
C SER A 16 0.83 7.86 4.86
N GLN A 17 1.66 7.21 4.05
CA GLN A 17 1.23 6.18 3.09
C GLN A 17 0.69 4.93 3.80
N ILE A 18 1.34 4.50 4.88
CA ILE A 18 0.90 3.38 5.72
C ILE A 18 -0.46 3.71 6.34
N LEU A 19 -0.61 4.90 6.94
CA LEU A 19 -1.87 5.32 7.55
C LEU A 19 -3.01 5.47 6.53
N CYS A 20 -2.73 5.99 5.34
CA CYS A 20 -3.71 6.04 4.25
C CYS A 20 -4.17 4.65 3.83
N SER A 21 -3.25 3.69 3.77
CA SER A 21 -3.56 2.30 3.42
C SER A 21 -4.36 1.64 4.53
N ALA A 22 -3.94 1.80 5.79
CA ALA A 22 -4.62 1.28 6.97
C ALA A 22 -6.06 1.81 7.08
N LEU A 23 -6.28 3.10 6.84
CA LEU A 23 -7.61 3.71 6.82
C LEU A 23 -8.54 3.01 5.80
N ARG A 24 -8.08 2.88 4.55
CA ARG A 24 -8.90 2.32 3.46
C ARG A 24 -9.16 0.82 3.63
N LEU A 25 -8.19 0.10 4.17
CA LEU A 25 -8.30 -1.34 4.41
C LEU A 25 -9.24 -1.61 5.59
N SER A 26 -9.09 -0.88 6.70
CA SER A 26 -10.01 -0.94 7.83
C SER A 26 -11.44 -0.57 7.41
N TRP A 27 -11.59 0.42 6.53
CA TRP A 27 -12.91 0.81 6.02
C TRP A 27 -13.50 -0.25 5.09
N ALA A 28 -12.68 -0.89 4.24
CA ALA A 28 -13.14 -1.97 3.37
C ALA A 28 -13.56 -3.24 4.16
N ASP A 29 -12.98 -3.44 5.34
CA ASP A 29 -13.22 -4.58 6.23
C ASP A 29 -14.25 -4.29 7.33
N ASP A 30 -14.93 -3.13 7.29
CA ASP A 30 -15.89 -2.67 8.30
C ASP A 30 -15.30 -2.59 9.74
N ASP A 31 -13.98 -2.43 9.88
CA ASP A 31 -13.30 -2.20 11.16
C ASP A 31 -13.43 -0.74 11.60
N ASN A 32 -14.57 -0.43 12.23
CA ASN A 32 -14.87 0.88 12.79
C ASN A 32 -13.73 1.45 13.68
N ILE A 33 -13.06 0.60 14.45
CA ILE A 33 -12.00 1.04 15.38
C ILE A 33 -10.73 1.39 14.61
N GLY A 34 -10.35 0.55 13.65
CA GLY A 34 -9.23 0.80 12.73
C GLY A 34 -9.41 2.07 11.93
N VAL A 35 -10.64 2.34 11.45
CA VAL A 35 -10.98 3.59 10.76
C VAL A 35 -10.84 4.80 11.68
N VAL A 36 -11.38 4.75 12.91
CA VAL A 36 -11.25 5.86 13.87
C VAL A 36 -9.78 6.14 14.21
N LYS A 37 -8.98 5.11 14.50
CA LYS A 37 -7.56 5.27 14.84
C LYS A 37 -6.78 5.89 13.69
N SER A 38 -6.91 5.33 12.49
CA SER A 38 -6.21 5.81 11.31
C SER A 38 -6.64 7.24 10.95
N ALA A 39 -7.95 7.55 11.04
CA ALA A 39 -8.46 8.90 10.79
C ALA A 39 -7.94 9.93 11.81
N ARG A 40 -7.82 9.57 13.10
CA ARG A 40 -7.24 10.44 14.13
C ARG A 40 -5.78 10.76 13.87
N GLU A 41 -4.98 9.75 13.57
CA GLU A 41 -3.54 9.94 13.30
C GLU A 41 -3.33 10.75 12.02
N LEU A 42 -4.11 10.48 10.97
CA LEU A 42 -4.10 11.28 9.73
C LEU A 42 -4.56 12.72 9.97
N TYR A 43 -5.54 12.95 10.85
CA TYR A 43 -6.00 14.29 11.20
C TYR A 43 -4.92 15.09 11.96
N GLN A 44 -4.13 14.44 12.82
CA GLN A 44 -2.99 15.09 13.48
C GLN A 44 -1.91 15.52 12.48
N LEU A 45 -1.68 14.73 11.44
CA LEU A 45 -0.71 15.04 10.38
C LEU A 45 -1.24 16.07 9.37
N PHE A 46 -2.53 16.01 9.03
CA PHE A 46 -3.17 16.82 7.99
C PHE A 46 -4.53 17.39 8.45
N PRO A 47 -4.54 18.33 9.41
CA PRO A 47 -5.77 18.86 9.98
C PRO A 47 -6.62 19.64 8.96
N ASP A 48 -6.00 20.15 7.90
CA ASP A 48 -6.67 20.90 6.83
C ASP A 48 -7.54 20.01 5.93
N LEU A 49 -7.29 18.69 5.90
CA LEU A 49 -7.99 17.76 5.00
C LEU A 49 -9.34 17.29 5.53
N MET A 50 -9.62 17.54 6.81
CA MET A 50 -10.91 17.23 7.44
C MET A 50 -11.52 18.52 7.98
N PRO A 51 -12.24 19.30 7.15
CA PRO A 51 -12.94 20.48 7.62
C PRO A 51 -13.98 20.09 8.69
N PRO A 52 -14.25 20.98 9.67
CA PRO A 52 -15.30 20.74 10.65
C PRO A 52 -16.64 20.47 9.94
N PRO A 53 -17.51 19.63 10.51
CA PRO A 53 -18.82 19.36 9.93
C PRO A 53 -19.57 20.70 9.77
N LYS A 54 -20.03 20.98 8.56
CA LYS A 54 -20.83 22.18 8.30
C LYS A 54 -22.22 21.93 8.88
N THR A 55 -22.59 22.65 9.92
CA THR A 55 -23.90 22.55 10.60
C THR A 55 -25.08 22.96 9.70
N ASP A 56 -24.83 23.71 8.62
CA ASP A 56 -25.88 24.39 7.87
C ASP A 56 -26.20 23.75 6.50
N ILE A 57 -25.55 22.65 6.12
CA ILE A 57 -25.78 22.00 4.82
C ILE A 57 -26.05 20.49 5.02
N PRO A 58 -27.29 20.02 4.81
CA PRO A 58 -27.66 18.61 4.98
C PRO A 58 -27.19 17.69 3.83
N GLU A 59 -26.32 18.17 2.94
CA GLU A 59 -25.77 17.36 1.85
C GLU A 59 -24.67 16.46 2.40
N ARG A 60 -25.07 15.21 2.62
CA ARG A 60 -24.18 14.07 2.86
C ARG A 60 -23.10 14.02 1.77
N PRO A 61 -21.81 14.00 2.11
CA PRO A 61 -20.76 13.87 1.10
C PRO A 61 -20.96 12.61 0.26
N GLU A 62 -21.06 12.76 -1.06
CA GLU A 62 -21.22 11.63 -1.96
C GLU A 62 -19.99 10.70 -1.90
N ASN A 63 -20.24 9.40 -1.75
CA ASN A 63 -19.18 8.40 -1.83
C ASN A 63 -18.76 8.17 -3.29
N TYR A 64 -17.64 8.76 -3.69
CA TYR A 64 -17.11 8.63 -5.05
C TYR A 64 -16.65 7.20 -5.40
N TYR A 65 -16.33 6.35 -4.41
CA TYR A 65 -16.03 4.95 -4.68
C TYR A 65 -17.29 4.21 -5.14
N GLU A 66 -18.41 4.40 -4.42
CA GLU A 66 -19.70 3.82 -4.80
C GLU A 66 -20.17 4.34 -6.17
N LEU A 67 -20.04 5.66 -6.42
CA LEU A 67 -20.41 6.26 -7.69
C LEU A 67 -19.65 5.63 -8.89
N LEU A 68 -18.37 5.29 -8.69
CA LEU A 68 -17.55 4.64 -9.72
C LEU A 68 -17.62 3.11 -9.71
N GLY A 69 -18.33 2.51 -8.74
CA GLY A 69 -18.39 1.07 -8.54
C GLY A 69 -17.04 0.45 -8.16
N LEU A 70 -16.28 1.14 -7.31
CA LEU A 70 -14.97 0.74 -6.82
C LEU A 70 -15.02 0.48 -5.30
N ARG A 71 -14.10 -0.35 -4.81
CA ARG A 71 -13.81 -0.44 -3.36
C ARG A 71 -12.88 0.71 -2.94
N CYS A 72 -12.88 1.08 -1.66
CA CYS A 72 -12.04 2.16 -1.14
C CYS A 72 -10.54 1.79 -1.08
N ASP A 73 -10.21 0.51 -0.98
CA ASP A 73 -8.85 -0.05 -0.88
C ASP A 73 -8.09 -0.16 -2.22
N VAL A 74 -8.70 0.23 -3.34
CA VAL A 74 -8.07 0.02 -4.65
C VAL A 74 -6.81 0.90 -4.87
N PRO A 75 -5.77 0.38 -5.55
CA PRO A 75 -4.62 1.17 -5.98
C PRO A 75 -5.01 2.22 -7.02
N GLN A 76 -4.15 3.24 -7.16
CA GLN A 76 -4.39 4.39 -8.02
C GLN A 76 -4.62 4.03 -9.50
N SER A 77 -3.92 3.01 -10.00
CA SER A 77 -4.10 2.50 -11.37
C SER A 77 -5.53 2.00 -11.62
N LEU A 78 -6.11 1.29 -10.65
CA LEU A 78 -7.49 0.78 -10.74
C LEU A 78 -8.52 1.89 -10.58
N VAL A 79 -8.24 2.94 -9.81
CA VAL A 79 -9.09 4.15 -9.76
C VAL A 79 -9.22 4.79 -11.15
N VAL A 80 -8.11 4.96 -11.86
CA VAL A 80 -8.12 5.53 -13.22
C VAL A 80 -8.92 4.65 -14.17
N ALA A 81 -8.71 3.33 -14.11
CA ALA A 81 -9.44 2.38 -14.95
C ALA A 81 -10.94 2.39 -14.65
N GLY A 82 -11.33 2.42 -13.37
CA GLY A 82 -12.73 2.49 -12.92
C GLY A 82 -13.42 3.77 -13.37
N TYR A 83 -12.76 4.92 -13.19
CA TYR A 83 -13.25 6.20 -13.71
C TYR A 83 -13.48 6.18 -15.22
N LEU A 84 -12.50 5.71 -16.01
CA LEU A 84 -12.65 5.63 -17.47
C LEU A 84 -13.77 4.67 -17.89
N ARG A 85 -13.95 3.57 -17.15
CA ARG A 85 -15.04 2.62 -17.37
C ARG A 85 -16.39 3.27 -17.10
N ALA A 86 -16.55 3.97 -15.98
CA ALA A 86 -17.77 4.67 -15.61
C ALA A 86 -18.12 5.77 -16.64
N ALA A 87 -17.14 6.60 -17.02
CA ALA A 87 -17.33 7.64 -18.03
C ALA A 87 -17.73 7.06 -19.39
N LYS A 88 -17.03 6.01 -19.87
CA LYS A 88 -17.38 5.33 -21.13
C LYS A 88 -18.76 4.68 -21.07
N LYS A 89 -19.14 4.07 -19.95
CA LYS A 89 -20.47 3.49 -19.77
C LYS A 89 -21.54 4.57 -19.88
N PHE A 90 -21.36 5.69 -19.18
CA PHE A 90 -22.28 6.82 -19.22
C PHE A 90 -22.48 7.36 -20.65
N LEU A 91 -21.39 7.59 -21.38
CA LEU A 91 -21.42 8.07 -22.78
C LEU A 91 -22.11 7.09 -23.75
N ARG A 92 -22.14 5.79 -23.43
CA ARG A 92 -22.81 4.76 -24.25
C ARG A 92 -24.30 4.64 -23.94
N THR A 93 -24.69 4.85 -22.68
CA THR A 93 -26.06 4.58 -22.22
C THR A 93 -26.92 5.83 -22.11
N GLN A 94 -26.31 7.00 -21.92
CA GLN A 94 -27.02 8.25 -21.66
C GLN A 94 -26.51 9.38 -22.56
N ASN A 95 -27.41 10.30 -22.89
CA ASN A 95 -27.06 11.50 -23.61
C ASN A 95 -26.54 12.56 -22.63
N VAL A 96 -25.31 13.01 -22.83
CA VAL A 96 -24.63 13.99 -21.95
C VAL A 96 -25.37 15.33 -21.90
N LYS A 97 -26.11 15.68 -22.96
CA LYS A 97 -26.87 16.94 -23.02
C LYS A 97 -28.03 16.95 -22.03
N ASP A 98 -28.66 15.80 -21.83
CA ASP A 98 -29.86 15.67 -20.99
C ASP A 98 -29.47 15.45 -19.52
N ASN A 99 -28.41 14.68 -19.26
CA ASN A 99 -27.93 14.33 -17.92
C ASN A 99 -26.55 14.92 -17.59
N ARG A 100 -26.39 16.22 -17.86
CA ARG A 100 -25.11 16.93 -17.71
C ARG A 100 -24.58 16.92 -16.27
N GLN A 101 -25.46 17.02 -15.28
CA GLN A 101 -25.09 17.04 -13.86
C GLN A 101 -24.48 15.71 -13.42
N ASP A 102 -25.09 14.59 -13.76
CA ASP A 102 -24.58 13.25 -13.41
C ASP A 102 -23.23 12.97 -14.08
N TYR A 103 -23.07 13.41 -15.33
CA TYR A 103 -21.78 13.31 -16.00
C TYR A 103 -20.69 14.13 -15.27
N TYR A 104 -21.02 15.34 -14.81
CA TYR A 104 -20.09 16.15 -14.01
C TYR A 104 -19.73 15.49 -12.69
N LYS A 105 -20.66 14.78 -12.03
CA LYS A 105 -20.34 14.01 -10.82
C LYS A 105 -19.29 12.94 -11.09
N ILE A 106 -19.42 12.19 -12.20
CA ILE A 106 -18.42 11.19 -12.61
C ILE A 106 -17.05 11.85 -12.89
N LEU A 107 -17.04 12.99 -13.58
CA LEU A 107 -15.80 13.73 -13.85
C LEU A 107 -15.14 14.24 -12.56
N THR A 108 -15.93 14.76 -11.62
CA THR A 108 -15.46 15.24 -10.31
C THR A 108 -14.90 14.09 -9.49
N ALA A 109 -15.61 12.96 -9.40
CA ALA A 109 -15.14 11.75 -8.72
C ALA A 109 -13.81 11.27 -9.28
N GLY A 110 -13.69 11.22 -10.62
CA GLY A 110 -12.43 10.89 -11.29
C GLY A 110 -11.32 11.89 -11.03
N PHE A 111 -11.62 13.18 -10.90
CA PHE A 111 -10.62 14.21 -10.58
C PHE A 111 -10.13 14.12 -9.14
N VAL A 112 -11.05 13.94 -8.19
CA VAL A 112 -10.76 13.86 -6.75
C VAL A 112 -9.96 12.62 -6.43
N LEU A 113 -10.43 11.43 -6.83
CA LEU A 113 -9.77 10.17 -6.50
C LEU A 113 -8.41 10.00 -7.20
N ARG A 114 -8.16 10.71 -8.32
CA ARG A 114 -6.87 10.67 -9.02
C ARG A 114 -5.75 11.47 -8.33
N LYS A 115 -6.09 12.38 -7.41
CA LYS A 115 -5.09 13.20 -6.70
C LYS A 115 -4.93 12.71 -5.27
N PRO A 116 -3.74 12.24 -4.82
CA PRO A 116 -3.56 11.62 -3.50
C PRO A 116 -4.10 12.46 -2.33
N ARG A 117 -3.83 13.77 -2.31
CA ARG A 117 -4.29 14.68 -1.25
C ARG A 117 -5.81 14.86 -1.24
N LEU A 118 -6.43 14.99 -2.41
CA LEU A 118 -7.89 15.13 -2.51
C LEU A 118 -8.60 13.82 -2.20
N ARG A 119 -8.02 12.69 -2.62
CA ARG A 119 -8.49 11.35 -2.28
C ARG A 119 -8.47 11.15 -0.76
N LEU A 120 -7.37 11.51 -0.09
CA LEU A 120 -7.28 11.43 1.36
C LEU A 120 -8.34 12.32 2.05
N SER A 121 -8.54 13.55 1.59
CA SER A 121 -9.60 14.40 2.12
C SER A 121 -10.99 13.78 1.94
N HIS A 122 -11.27 13.20 0.78
CA HIS A 122 -12.51 12.46 0.52
C HIS A 122 -12.65 11.24 1.45
N ASP A 123 -11.58 10.46 1.63
CA ASP A 123 -11.55 9.29 2.52
C ASP A 123 -11.88 9.69 3.97
N LEU A 124 -11.29 10.78 4.45
CA LEU A 124 -11.51 11.29 5.81
C LEU A 124 -12.93 11.84 6.00
N ILE A 125 -13.44 12.61 5.04
CA ILE A 125 -14.78 13.21 5.13
C ILE A 125 -15.86 12.12 5.08
N THR A 126 -15.76 11.22 4.10
CA THR A 126 -16.74 10.15 3.88
C THR A 126 -16.64 9.08 4.98
N GLY A 127 -15.40 8.75 5.40
CA GLY A 127 -15.15 7.86 6.53
C GLY A 127 -15.74 8.41 7.84
N ARG A 128 -15.62 9.72 8.10
CA ARG A 128 -16.28 10.36 9.25
C ARG A 128 -17.79 10.22 9.20
N GLU A 129 -18.41 10.46 8.05
CA GLU A 129 -19.86 10.29 7.91
C GLU A 129 -20.28 8.84 8.12
N TRP A 130 -19.54 7.89 7.55
CA TRP A 130 -19.77 6.47 7.76
C TRP A 130 -19.68 6.10 9.25
N LEU A 131 -18.68 6.62 9.98
CA LEU A 131 -18.53 6.41 11.43
C LEU A 131 -19.67 7.03 12.26
N ILE A 132 -20.21 8.18 11.85
CA ILE A 132 -21.41 8.79 12.46
C ILE A 132 -22.61 7.87 12.23
N ASN A 133 -22.79 7.39 11.00
CA ASN A 133 -23.89 6.49 10.64
C ASN A 133 -23.83 5.14 11.38
N THR A 134 -22.62 4.60 11.62
CA THR A 134 -22.42 3.38 12.42
C THR A 134 -22.47 3.63 13.92
N LYS A 135 -22.71 4.88 14.36
CA LYS A 135 -22.74 5.32 15.77
C LYS A 135 -21.44 5.02 16.52
N THR A 136 -20.33 4.97 15.80
CA THR A 136 -19.01 4.76 16.41
C THR A 136 -18.46 6.06 16.99
N ILE A 137 -18.78 7.20 16.38
CA ILE A 137 -18.38 8.53 16.82
C ILE A 137 -19.60 9.46 17.02
N PRO A 138 -19.49 10.53 17.84
CA PRO A 138 -20.56 11.51 18.07
C PRO A 138 -21.07 12.16 16.79
N GLU A 139 -22.34 12.59 16.81
CA GLU A 139 -22.97 13.34 15.72
C GLU A 139 -22.27 14.68 15.44
N ASP A 140 -21.53 15.21 16.42
CA ASP A 140 -20.65 16.37 16.30
C ASP A 140 -19.43 16.12 15.41
N GLY A 141 -19.22 14.87 14.95
CA GLY A 141 -18.14 14.48 14.04
C GLY A 141 -16.75 14.49 14.68
N THR A 142 -16.67 14.55 16.01
CA THR A 142 -15.43 14.40 16.77
C THR A 142 -14.91 12.98 16.62
N LEU A 143 -13.62 12.80 16.37
CA LEU A 143 -13.02 11.46 16.20
C LEU A 143 -12.76 10.76 17.54
N GLU A 144 -13.61 10.99 18.54
CA GLU A 144 -13.56 10.27 19.80
C GLU A 144 -14.61 9.16 19.77
N PRO A 145 -14.23 7.89 20.04
CA PRO A 145 -15.20 6.82 20.04
C PRO A 145 -16.22 7.03 21.18
N ILE A 146 -17.52 6.90 20.87
CA ILE A 146 -18.56 6.86 21.90
C ILE A 146 -18.36 5.54 22.66
N ALA A 147 -18.00 5.62 23.94
CA ALA A 147 -17.76 4.41 24.73
C ALA A 147 -19.01 3.52 24.78
N ALA A 148 -18.78 2.21 24.61
CA ALA A 148 -19.71 1.07 24.68
C ALA A 148 -20.48 0.71 23.39
N THR A 149 -19.74 0.28 22.36
CA THR A 149 -20.15 -0.90 21.60
C THR A 149 -19.26 -2.05 22.09
N PRO A 150 -19.80 -3.20 22.53
CA PRO A 150 -18.95 -4.32 22.90
C PRO A 150 -18.08 -4.59 21.69
N SER A 151 -16.77 -4.53 21.91
CA SER A 151 -15.82 -5.16 21.02
C SER A 151 -16.42 -6.50 20.66
N ARG A 152 -16.67 -6.74 19.37
CA ARG A 152 -16.31 -8.06 18.88
C ARG A 152 -14.87 -8.16 19.33
N GLU A 153 -14.62 -8.90 20.41
CA GLU A 153 -13.29 -9.38 20.67
C GLU A 153 -12.85 -9.84 19.29
N PRO A 154 -11.78 -9.27 18.70
CA PRO A 154 -11.25 -9.89 17.50
C PRO A 154 -11.17 -11.36 17.88
N GLU A 155 -11.92 -12.23 17.19
CA GLU A 155 -11.63 -13.68 17.24
C GLU A 155 -10.13 -13.70 17.26
N PRO A 156 -9.50 -14.16 18.37
CA PRO A 156 -8.17 -13.72 18.73
C PRO A 156 -7.43 -13.77 17.43
N VAL A 157 -7.07 -12.60 16.87
CA VAL A 157 -6.08 -12.55 15.81
C VAL A 157 -5.00 -13.20 16.59
N GLN A 158 -4.83 -14.49 16.34
CA GLN A 158 -4.02 -15.36 17.17
C GLN A 158 -2.80 -14.50 17.22
N MET A 159 -2.46 -13.99 18.42
CA MET A 159 -1.23 -13.27 18.53
C MET A 159 -0.32 -14.43 18.18
N VAL A 160 0.03 -14.49 16.90
CA VAL A 160 1.22 -15.10 16.39
C VAL A 160 2.18 -14.16 17.06
N ARG A 161 2.40 -14.44 18.37
CA ARG A 161 3.71 -14.54 18.95
C ARG A 161 4.52 -14.87 17.74
N THR A 162 5.31 -13.90 17.33
CA THR A 162 6.51 -14.05 16.55
C THR A 162 7.34 -15.12 17.28
N GLN A 163 6.82 -16.34 17.33
CA GLN A 163 7.59 -17.54 17.41
C GLN A 163 8.39 -17.42 16.13
N PRO A 164 9.72 -17.38 16.23
CA PRO A 164 10.54 -17.54 15.06
C PRO A 164 10.13 -18.88 14.48
N ILE A 165 9.29 -18.86 13.44
CA ILE A 165 9.18 -19.98 12.53
C ILE A 165 10.54 -19.96 11.86
N VAL A 166 11.46 -20.69 12.46
CA VAL A 166 12.71 -21.09 11.83
C VAL A 166 12.27 -21.97 10.68
N ALA A 167 11.91 -21.34 9.56
CA ALA A 167 11.75 -22.04 8.31
C ALA A 167 13.11 -22.70 8.05
N THR A 168 13.15 -24.02 8.19
CA THR A 168 14.38 -24.80 8.20
C THR A 168 15.12 -24.73 6.86
N GLN A 169 14.47 -24.25 5.80
CA GLN A 169 15.06 -23.86 4.52
C GLN A 169 14.28 -22.68 3.93
N LEU A 170 14.93 -21.52 3.78
CA LEU A 170 14.37 -20.38 3.05
C LEU A 170 14.53 -20.63 1.55
N PRO A 171 13.58 -20.19 0.69
CA PRO A 171 13.80 -20.18 -0.74
C PRO A 171 15.09 -19.42 -1.10
N THR A 172 15.86 -19.95 -2.04
CA THR A 172 17.17 -19.39 -2.45
C THR A 172 17.09 -17.89 -2.76
N LEU A 173 16.01 -17.45 -3.41
CA LEU A 173 15.77 -16.03 -3.71
C LEU A 173 15.70 -15.15 -2.44
N ILE A 174 15.06 -15.62 -1.37
CA ILE A 174 14.96 -14.88 -0.10
C ILE A 174 16.32 -14.86 0.60
N GLU A 175 17.08 -15.95 0.51
CA GLU A 175 18.45 -15.99 1.03
C GLU A 175 19.37 -15.01 0.29
N LEU A 176 19.26 -14.94 -1.04
CA LEU A 176 20.01 -13.99 -1.87
C LEU A 176 19.69 -12.55 -1.49
N LEU A 177 18.41 -12.21 -1.37
CA LEU A 177 17.98 -10.87 -0.97
C LEU A 177 18.48 -10.51 0.43
N LYS A 178 18.45 -11.46 1.37
CA LYS A 178 18.95 -11.28 2.74
C LYS A 178 20.46 -11.07 2.75
N TYR A 179 21.21 -11.86 1.98
CA TYR A 179 22.67 -11.75 1.89
C TYR A 179 23.12 -10.46 1.20
N ALA A 180 22.39 -10.01 0.19
CA ALA A 180 22.63 -8.73 -0.47
C ALA A 180 22.17 -7.51 0.35
N GLN A 181 21.67 -7.72 1.59
CA GLN A 181 21.12 -6.69 2.46
C GLN A 181 20.00 -5.86 1.80
N ILE A 182 19.28 -6.47 0.85
CA ILE A 182 18.13 -5.85 0.18
C ILE A 182 16.90 -5.93 1.08
N ILE A 183 16.76 -7.04 1.82
CA ILE A 183 15.69 -7.27 2.78
C ILE A 183 16.28 -7.55 4.16
N GLY A 184 15.62 -7.05 5.20
CA GLY A 184 15.98 -7.29 6.59
C GLY A 184 15.25 -8.49 7.19
N PRO A 185 15.49 -8.78 8.48
CA PRO A 185 14.85 -9.91 9.17
C PRO A 185 13.33 -9.77 9.27
N ALA A 186 12.80 -8.54 9.31
CA ALA A 186 11.36 -8.28 9.35
C ALA A 186 10.69 -8.58 8.00
N GLU A 187 11.33 -8.21 6.90
CA GLU A 187 10.85 -8.44 5.54
C GLU A 187 10.93 -9.93 5.16
N VAL A 188 11.97 -10.63 5.61
CA VAL A 188 12.06 -12.10 5.47
C VAL A 188 10.88 -12.78 6.18
N GLN A 189 10.50 -12.32 7.37
CA GLN A 189 9.32 -12.84 8.08
C GLN A 189 8.03 -12.50 7.34
N ALA A 190 7.89 -11.28 6.83
CA ALA A 190 6.72 -10.87 6.06
C ALA A 190 6.55 -11.73 4.79
N LEU A 191 7.61 -11.95 4.02
CA LEU A 191 7.59 -12.81 2.83
C LEU A 191 7.27 -14.27 3.19
N THR A 192 7.87 -14.79 4.28
CA THR A 192 7.60 -16.16 4.74
C THR A 192 6.12 -16.33 5.12
N ASN A 193 5.54 -15.33 5.78
CA ASN A 193 4.12 -15.33 6.14
C ASN A 193 3.24 -15.22 4.89
N GLN A 194 3.57 -14.34 3.95
CA GLN A 194 2.83 -14.21 2.68
C GLN A 194 2.84 -15.51 1.87
N MET A 195 3.99 -16.21 1.82
CA MET A 195 4.09 -17.53 1.20
C MET A 195 3.22 -18.59 1.90
N SER A 196 3.10 -18.51 3.23
CA SER A 196 2.24 -19.43 3.99
C SER A 196 0.75 -19.17 3.79
N ILE A 197 0.37 -17.90 3.59
CA ILE A 197 -1.02 -17.46 3.40
C ILE A 197 -1.47 -17.71 1.96
N ALA A 198 -0.57 -17.55 0.98
CA ALA A 198 -0.85 -17.68 -0.44
C ALA A 198 0.21 -18.56 -1.14
N PRO A 199 0.17 -19.90 -0.96
CA PRO A 199 1.15 -20.82 -1.58
C PRO A 199 1.02 -20.91 -3.10
N GLU A 200 -0.13 -20.49 -3.65
CA GLU A 200 -0.42 -20.44 -5.09
C GLU A 200 0.43 -19.38 -5.83
N ILE A 201 0.93 -18.36 -5.12
CA ILE A 201 1.64 -17.23 -5.72
C ILE A 201 3.15 -17.50 -5.72
N PRO A 202 3.83 -17.45 -6.88
CA PRO A 202 5.28 -17.61 -6.94
C PRO A 202 6.02 -16.54 -6.13
N VAL A 203 7.09 -16.94 -5.42
CA VAL A 203 7.90 -16.03 -4.59
C VAL A 203 8.42 -14.81 -5.36
N LYS A 204 8.76 -14.99 -6.65
CA LYS A 204 9.17 -13.88 -7.53
C LYS A 204 8.11 -12.77 -7.61
N GLU A 205 6.83 -13.13 -7.67
CA GLU A 205 5.72 -12.20 -7.83
C GLU A 205 5.44 -11.49 -6.51
N LEU A 206 5.58 -12.19 -5.38
CA LEU A 206 5.54 -11.57 -4.05
C LEU A 206 6.65 -10.53 -3.89
N ILE A 207 7.89 -10.85 -4.25
CA ILE A 207 9.03 -9.93 -4.16
C ILE A 207 8.83 -8.69 -5.06
N LEU A 208 8.38 -8.89 -6.30
CA LEU A 208 8.13 -7.78 -7.24
C LEU A 208 6.96 -6.91 -6.78
N SER A 209 5.88 -7.52 -6.28
CA SER A 209 4.70 -6.80 -5.79
C SER A 209 5.00 -5.97 -4.55
N ALA A 210 5.90 -6.45 -3.69
CA ALA A 210 6.39 -5.72 -2.53
C ALA A 210 7.41 -4.61 -2.88
N GLY A 211 7.88 -4.57 -4.12
CA GLY A 211 8.79 -3.53 -4.60
C GLY A 211 10.21 -3.62 -4.01
N TYR A 212 10.63 -4.77 -3.48
CA TYR A 212 11.97 -4.95 -2.93
C TYR A 212 13.07 -4.85 -3.99
N VAL A 213 12.76 -5.27 -5.21
CA VAL A 213 13.64 -5.21 -6.38
C VAL A 213 12.85 -4.87 -7.62
N THR A 214 13.53 -4.28 -8.58
CA THR A 214 13.02 -4.03 -9.94
C THR A 214 13.04 -5.31 -10.79
N ASP A 215 12.31 -5.31 -11.91
CA ASP A 215 12.35 -6.43 -12.87
C ASP A 215 13.78 -6.71 -13.38
N GLN A 216 14.61 -5.67 -13.49
CA GLN A 216 16.00 -5.81 -13.90
C GLN A 216 16.84 -6.51 -12.84
N GLU A 217 16.76 -6.07 -11.58
CA GLU A 217 17.45 -6.72 -10.45
C GLU A 217 16.94 -8.15 -10.22
N MET A 218 15.66 -8.43 -10.51
CA MET A 218 15.11 -9.79 -10.46
C MET A 218 15.78 -10.72 -11.48
N ASN A 219 16.08 -10.25 -12.68
CA ASN A 219 16.84 -11.02 -13.67
C ASN A 219 18.28 -11.30 -13.18
N SER A 220 18.92 -10.34 -12.52
CA SER A 220 20.23 -10.53 -11.89
C SER A 220 20.19 -11.56 -10.76
N LEU A 221 19.15 -11.55 -9.93
CA LEU A 221 18.95 -12.55 -8.87
C LEU A 221 18.74 -13.96 -9.43
N TRP A 222 17.98 -14.09 -10.52
CA TRP A 222 17.75 -15.38 -11.17
C TRP A 222 19.02 -15.93 -11.85
N LEU A 223 19.81 -15.03 -12.46
CA LEU A 223 21.14 -15.36 -12.96
C LEU A 223 22.05 -15.83 -11.80
N ALA A 224 22.03 -15.13 -10.67
CA ALA A 224 22.82 -15.49 -9.50
C ALA A 224 22.42 -16.86 -8.94
N GLU A 225 21.12 -17.15 -8.83
CA GLU A 225 20.60 -18.45 -8.42
C GLU A 225 21.13 -19.58 -9.32
N THR A 226 21.11 -19.36 -10.63
CA THR A 226 21.65 -20.32 -11.61
C THR A 226 23.16 -20.51 -11.44
N LEU A 227 23.92 -19.43 -11.28
CA LEU A 227 25.39 -19.49 -11.13
C LEU A 227 25.82 -20.11 -9.80
N LEU A 228 25.08 -19.88 -8.72
CA LEU A 228 25.30 -20.49 -7.41
C LEU A 228 24.96 -21.98 -7.43
N SER A 229 23.87 -22.37 -8.10
CA SER A 229 23.54 -23.80 -8.28
C SER A 229 24.64 -24.56 -9.03
N GLN A 230 25.34 -23.89 -9.94
CA GLN A 230 26.48 -24.42 -10.70
C GLN A 230 27.82 -24.26 -9.97
N SER A 231 27.84 -23.72 -8.74
CA SER A 231 29.05 -23.42 -7.96
C SER A 231 30.08 -22.53 -8.70
N LYS A 232 29.63 -21.71 -9.67
CA LYS A 232 30.49 -20.82 -10.46
C LYS A 232 30.87 -19.55 -9.70
N ILE A 233 29.97 -19.10 -8.84
CA ILE A 233 30.19 -17.93 -7.97
C ILE A 233 29.90 -18.32 -6.53
N THR A 234 30.45 -17.57 -5.59
CA THR A 234 30.15 -17.66 -4.15
C THR A 234 29.14 -16.59 -3.73
N MET A 235 28.47 -16.81 -2.61
CA MET A 235 27.52 -15.84 -2.04
C MET A 235 28.15 -14.46 -1.77
N ALA A 236 29.46 -14.44 -1.43
CA ALA A 236 30.23 -13.22 -1.23
C ALA A 236 30.47 -12.46 -2.55
N GLN A 237 30.81 -13.16 -3.62
CA GLN A 237 31.00 -12.56 -4.96
C GLN A 237 29.69 -12.00 -5.51
N PHE A 238 28.59 -12.72 -5.29
CA PHE A 238 27.25 -12.23 -5.60
C PHE A 238 26.91 -10.93 -4.85
N ALA A 239 27.12 -10.87 -3.53
CA ALA A 239 26.79 -9.69 -2.73
C ALA A 239 27.55 -8.43 -3.21
N VAL A 240 28.82 -8.59 -3.60
CA VAL A 240 29.62 -7.49 -4.16
C VAL A 240 29.09 -7.07 -5.54
N ALA A 241 28.76 -8.01 -6.42
CA ALA A 241 28.24 -7.69 -7.74
C ALA A 241 26.86 -7.03 -7.70
N MET A 242 26.00 -7.44 -6.76
CA MET A 242 24.71 -6.78 -6.51
C MET A 242 24.88 -5.39 -5.92
N TYR A 243 25.88 -5.19 -5.04
CA TYR A 243 26.20 -3.86 -4.53
C TYR A 243 26.63 -2.91 -5.65
N ASP A 244 27.46 -3.38 -6.59
CA ASP A 244 27.88 -2.60 -7.76
C ASP A 244 26.69 -2.26 -8.68
N GLU A 245 25.74 -3.18 -8.88
CA GLU A 245 24.53 -2.92 -9.67
C GLU A 245 23.66 -1.82 -9.06
N ARG A 246 23.51 -1.82 -7.73
CA ARG A 246 22.65 -0.84 -7.05
C ARG A 246 23.31 0.52 -6.84
N THR A 247 24.63 0.55 -6.66
CA THR A 247 25.35 1.80 -6.33
C THR A 247 26.01 2.46 -7.53
N GLN A 248 26.47 1.67 -8.51
CA GLN A 248 27.21 2.15 -9.67
C GLN A 248 26.46 1.94 -10.99
N GLY A 249 25.33 1.22 -10.97
CA GLY A 249 24.54 0.91 -12.16
C GLY A 249 25.20 -0.07 -13.12
N ILE A 250 26.26 -0.76 -12.68
CA ILE A 250 26.97 -1.78 -13.46
C ILE A 250 26.22 -3.09 -13.30
N ARG A 251 25.79 -3.72 -14.39
CA ARG A 251 25.01 -4.97 -14.29
C ARG A 251 25.77 -6.03 -13.53
N MET A 252 25.10 -6.82 -12.69
CA MET A 252 25.77 -7.87 -11.89
C MET A 252 26.65 -8.78 -12.76
N ALA A 253 26.17 -9.21 -13.93
CA ALA A 253 26.94 -10.04 -14.86
C ALA A 253 28.25 -9.37 -15.32
N GLU A 254 28.22 -8.06 -15.57
CA GLU A 254 29.40 -7.28 -15.98
C GLU A 254 30.36 -7.09 -14.80
N SER A 255 29.85 -6.83 -13.59
CA SER A 255 30.69 -6.76 -12.38
C SER A 255 31.42 -8.09 -12.12
N LEU A 256 30.74 -9.22 -12.28
CA LEU A 256 31.33 -10.56 -12.13
C LEU A 256 32.46 -10.80 -13.16
N GLN A 257 32.28 -10.36 -14.41
CA GLN A 257 33.28 -10.48 -15.48
C GLN A 257 34.49 -9.56 -15.27
N VAL A 258 34.26 -8.28 -14.94
CA VAL A 258 35.34 -7.30 -14.70
C VAL A 258 36.26 -7.74 -13.56
N ARG A 259 35.70 -8.43 -12.56
CA ARG A 259 36.43 -8.95 -11.41
C ARG A 259 37.03 -10.36 -11.64
N GLY A 260 36.81 -10.95 -12.82
CA GLY A 260 37.35 -12.26 -13.19
C GLY A 260 36.74 -13.44 -12.45
N TRP A 261 35.49 -13.30 -11.99
CA TRP A 261 34.75 -14.35 -11.28
C TRP A 261 33.85 -15.20 -12.19
N LEU A 262 33.75 -14.80 -13.47
CA LEU A 262 32.98 -15.42 -14.53
C LEU A 262 33.77 -15.30 -15.84
#